data_AF-A0A962IDL9-F1
#
_entry.id   AF-A0A962IDL9-F1
#
_cell.length_a   1.000
_cell.length_b   1.000
_cell.length_c   1.000
_cell.angle_alpha   90.00
_cell.angle_beta   90.00
_cell.angle_gamma   90.00
#
_symmetry.space_group_name_H-M   'P 1'
#
loop_
_entity.id
_entity.type
_entity.pdbx_description
1 polymer ?
#
loop_
_entity_poly.entity_id
_entity_poly.type
_entity_poly.pdbx_seq_one_letter_code
_entity_poly.pdbx_strand_id
1 'polypeptide(L)'
;DAGLQAYGSYLFTSLGKIRKRLGDVRYQQVHHLMAQALAEQSRTGKPERHRDWVRFILFDYYDPMYDYQLKAKRERIRFQGDAVAVREYLAARTPALC
;
A
#
# COMPACT_ATOMS: atom_id res chain seq x y z
N ASP A 1 17.57 6.38 18.67
CA ASP A 1 18.50 6.14 17.54
C ASP A 1 18.51 4.70 17.02
N ALA A 2 18.78 3.68 17.84
CA ALA A 2 18.78 2.28 17.39
C ALA A 2 17.46 1.79 16.76
N GLY A 3 16.31 2.24 17.30
CA GLY A 3 14.99 1.87 16.76
C GLY A 3 14.73 2.38 15.34
N LEU A 4 15.14 3.62 15.02
CA LEU A 4 14.97 4.20 13.68
C LEU A 4 15.88 3.52 12.65
N GLN A 5 17.10 3.14 13.06
CA GLN A 5 18.00 2.37 12.21
C GLN A 5 17.45 0.97 11.90
N ALA A 6 16.97 0.25 12.92
CA ALA A 6 16.34 -1.06 12.73
C ALA A 6 15.10 -0.96 11.83
N TYR A 7 14.28 0.09 12.00
CA TYR A 7 13.14 0.37 11.14
C TYR A 7 13.56 0.63 9.69
N GLY A 8 14.57 1.47 9.45
CA GLY A 8 15.10 1.72 8.12
C GLY A 8 15.60 0.46 7.43
N SER A 9 16.40 -0.36 8.13
CA SER A 9 16.88 -1.66 7.61
C SER A 9 15.74 -2.61 7.27
N TYR A 10 14.70 -2.66 8.11
CA TYR A 10 13.50 -3.44 7.83
C TYR A 10 12.77 -2.95 6.58
N LEU A 11 12.62 -1.64 6.41
CA LEU A 11 11.96 -1.05 5.24
C LEU A 11 12.71 -1.36 3.95
N PHE A 12 14.03 -1.14 3.90
CA PHE A 12 14.84 -1.44 2.70
C PHE A 12 14.87 -2.94 2.38
N THR A 13 14.95 -3.80 3.40
CA THR A 13 14.84 -5.25 3.23
C THR A 13 13.49 -5.63 2.60
N SER A 14 12.41 -5.01 3.08
CA SER A 14 11.05 -5.26 2.57
C SER A 14 10.88 -4.75 1.13
N LEU A 15 11.46 -3.59 0.80
CA LEU A 15 11.49 -3.06 -0.55
C LEU A 15 12.25 -3.99 -1.52
N GLY A 16 13.37 -4.57 -1.06
CA GLY A 16 14.14 -5.55 -1.81
C GLY A 16 13.31 -6.77 -2.26
N LYS A 17 12.37 -7.24 -1.42
CA LYS A 17 11.49 -8.38 -1.73
C LYS A 17 10.56 -8.14 -2.91
N ILE A 18 10.22 -6.87 -3.21
CA ILE A 18 9.33 -6.51 -4.32
C ILE A 18 10.07 -5.96 -5.54
N ARG A 19 11.40 -5.86 -5.52
CA ARG A 19 12.23 -5.29 -6.60
C ARG A 19 11.93 -5.89 -7.97
N LYS A 20 11.85 -7.23 -8.08
CA LYS A 20 11.58 -7.91 -9.37
C LYS A 20 10.25 -7.48 -9.99
N ARG A 21 9.24 -7.16 -9.17
CA ARG A 21 7.91 -6.74 -9.63
C ARG A 21 7.85 -5.25 -9.95
N LEU A 22 8.57 -4.43 -9.18
CA LEU A 22 8.69 -2.99 -9.43
C LEU A 22 9.52 -2.69 -10.69
N GLY A 23 10.53 -3.51 -10.96
CA GLY A 23 11.59 -3.18 -11.91
C GLY A 23 12.59 -2.18 -11.32
N ASP A 24 13.76 -2.06 -11.94
CA ASP A 24 14.88 -1.30 -11.36
C ASP A 24 14.60 0.20 -11.24
N VAL A 25 13.98 0.83 -12.24
CA VAL A 25 13.68 2.27 -12.23
C VAL A 25 12.79 2.64 -11.05
N ARG A 26 11.65 1.94 -10.90
CA ARG A 26 10.69 2.20 -9.81
C ARG A 26 11.27 1.83 -8.45
N TYR A 27 12.04 0.74 -8.37
CA TYR A 27 12.75 0.37 -7.16
C TYR A 27 13.68 1.50 -6.67
N GLN A 28 14.51 2.06 -7.56
CA GLN A 28 15.42 3.16 -7.20
C GLN A 28 14.68 4.42 -6.76
N GLN A 29 13.56 4.75 -7.43
CA GLN A 29 12.71 5.87 -7.04
C GLN A 29 12.15 5.69 -5.61
N VAL A 30 11.56 4.53 -5.30
CA VAL A 30 11.02 4.24 -3.97
C VAL A 30 12.13 4.21 -2.92
N HIS A 31 13.27 3.63 -3.24
CA HIS A 31 14.43 3.60 -2.35
C HIS A 31 14.88 5.02 -1.99
N HIS A 32 14.95 5.91 -2.97
CA HIS A 32 15.32 7.32 -2.75
C HIS A 32 14.31 8.05 -1.85
N LEU A 33 13.01 7.93 -2.15
CA LEU A 33 11.95 8.54 -1.34
C LEU A 33 11.97 8.05 0.11
N MET A 34 12.22 6.75 0.30
CA MET A 34 12.32 6.14 1.62
C MET A 34 13.55 6.61 2.40
N ALA A 35 14.70 6.74 1.73
CA ALA A 35 15.92 7.29 2.33
C ALA A 35 15.73 8.76 2.76
N GLN A 36 15.09 9.58 1.92
CA GLN A 36 14.76 10.97 2.25
C GLN A 36 13.81 11.06 3.45
N ALA A 37 12.80 10.19 3.51
CA ALA A 37 11.85 10.17 4.61
C ALA A 37 12.51 9.80 5.94
N LEU A 38 13.37 8.77 5.95
CA LEU A 38 14.12 8.38 7.14
C LEU A 38 15.09 9.48 7.60
N ALA A 39 15.75 10.17 6.67
CA ALA A 39 16.64 11.29 6.98
C ALA A 39 15.86 12.47 7.60
N GLU A 40 14.69 12.80 7.05
CA GLU A 40 13.83 13.85 7.61
C GLU A 40 13.35 13.47 9.01
N GLN A 41 12.82 12.26 9.19
CA GLN A 41 12.35 11.79 10.50
C GLN A 41 13.48 11.78 11.53
N SER A 42 14.71 11.40 11.14
CA SER A 42 15.88 11.44 12.01
C SER A 42 16.21 12.87 12.47
N ARG A 43 16.10 13.86 11.56
CA ARG A 43 16.45 15.25 11.84
C ARG A 43 15.37 15.99 12.63
N THR A 44 14.10 15.72 12.37
CA THR A 44 12.98 16.55 12.86
C THR A 44 11.97 15.80 13.70
N GLY A 45 12.07 14.46 13.79
CA GLY A 45 11.08 13.59 14.45
C GLY A 45 9.78 13.40 13.66
N LYS A 46 9.65 14.03 12.50
CA LYS A 46 8.42 14.13 11.70
C LYS A 46 8.33 13.02 10.63
N PRO A 47 7.31 12.15 10.65
CA PRO A 47 7.19 11.02 9.72
C PRO A 47 6.49 11.35 8.38
N GLU A 48 6.09 12.59 8.14
CA GLU A 48 5.18 12.99 7.05
C GLU A 48 5.72 12.64 5.66
N ARG A 49 7.05 12.72 5.48
CA ARG A 49 7.72 12.34 4.23
C ARG A 49 7.54 10.86 3.85
N HIS A 50 7.22 9.99 4.81
CA HIS A 50 6.94 8.58 4.49
C HIS A 50 5.72 8.41 3.58
N ARG A 51 4.79 9.38 3.56
CA ARG A 51 3.59 9.33 2.71
C ARG A 51 3.94 9.25 1.23
N ASP A 52 5.08 9.80 0.81
CA ASP A 52 5.46 9.88 -0.60
C ASP A 52 5.74 8.48 -1.18
N TRP A 53 6.57 7.68 -0.51
CA TRP A 53 6.85 6.31 -0.96
C TRP A 53 5.67 5.37 -0.69
N VAL A 54 4.89 5.59 0.38
CA VAL A 54 3.66 4.80 0.65
C VAL A 54 2.66 5.00 -0.48
N ARG A 55 2.45 6.26 -0.90
CA ARG A 55 1.56 6.59 -2.03
C ARG A 55 2.01 5.85 -3.29
N PHE A 56 3.29 5.94 -3.63
CA PHE A 56 3.84 5.26 -4.80
C PHE A 56 3.58 3.74 -4.75
N ILE A 57 3.91 3.09 -3.64
CA ILE A 57 3.73 1.64 -3.51
C ILE A 57 2.25 1.24 -3.63
N LEU A 58 1.33 2.02 -3.04
CA LEU A 58 -0.10 1.74 -3.13
C LEU A 58 -0.62 1.89 -4.56
N PHE A 59 -0.44 3.06 -5.16
CA PHE A 59 -1.03 3.38 -6.47
C PHE A 59 -0.31 2.72 -7.64
N ASP A 60 1.02 2.64 -7.63
CA ASP A 60 1.79 2.19 -8.79
C ASP A 60 2.10 0.68 -8.77
N TYR A 61 1.92 0.02 -7.63
CA TYR A 61 2.20 -1.41 -7.47
C TYR A 61 1.00 -2.22 -6.98
N TYR A 62 0.37 -1.86 -5.87
CA TYR A 62 -0.74 -2.66 -5.32
C TYR A 62 -2.04 -2.49 -6.10
N ASP A 63 -2.43 -1.27 -6.47
CA ASP A 63 -3.71 -1.02 -7.17
C ASP A 63 -3.81 -1.78 -8.51
N PRO A 64 -2.82 -1.75 -9.43
CA PRO A 64 -2.90 -2.52 -10.67
C PRO A 64 -2.98 -4.02 -10.45
N MET A 65 -2.28 -4.52 -9.42
CA MET A 65 -2.30 -5.94 -9.05
C MET A 65 -3.69 -6.33 -8.51
N TYR A 66 -4.28 -5.52 -7.65
CA TYR A 66 -5.62 -5.77 -7.11
C TYR A 66 -6.68 -5.67 -8.20
N ASP A 67 -6.59 -4.68 -9.09
CA ASP A 67 -7.48 -4.58 -10.26
C ASP A 67 -7.42 -5.83 -11.13
N TYR A 68 -6.22 -6.32 -11.43
CA TYR A 68 -6.04 -7.55 -12.19
C TYR A 68 -6.65 -8.76 -11.48
N GLN A 69 -6.35 -8.92 -10.18
CA GLN A 69 -6.89 -10.02 -9.38
C GLN A 69 -8.41 -9.97 -9.25
N LEU A 70 -8.98 -8.77 -9.16
CA LEU A 70 -10.42 -8.57 -9.10
C LEU A 70 -11.07 -8.92 -10.44
N LYS A 71 -10.48 -8.47 -11.56
CA LYS A 71 -10.93 -8.82 -12.92
C LYS A 71 -10.94 -10.33 -13.14
N ALA A 72 -9.94 -11.06 -12.64
CA ALA A 72 -9.88 -12.51 -12.73
C ALA A 72 -10.97 -13.24 -11.92
N LYS A 73 -11.63 -12.56 -10.98
CA LYS A 73 -12.67 -13.13 -10.10
C LYS A 73 -14.05 -12.56 -10.39
N ARG A 74 -14.27 -11.89 -11.53
CA ARG A 74 -15.55 -11.19 -11.82
C ARG A 74 -16.78 -12.07 -11.64
N GLU A 75 -16.72 -13.33 -12.03
CA GLU A 75 -17.85 -14.26 -11.92
C GLU A 75 -18.30 -14.50 -10.47
N ARG A 76 -17.40 -14.30 -9.50
CA ARG A 76 -17.69 -14.46 -8.06
C ARG A 76 -18.23 -13.17 -7.42
N ILE A 77 -18.20 -12.04 -8.14
CA ILE A 77 -18.66 -10.75 -7.63
C ILE A 77 -20.19 -10.73 -7.66
N ARG A 78 -20.80 -10.70 -6.47
CA ARG A 78 -22.27 -10.63 -6.33
C ARG A 78 -22.82 -9.22 -6.47
N PHE A 79 -22.01 -8.21 -6.17
CA PHE A 79 -22.36 -6.79 -6.25
C PHE A 79 -21.11 -5.92 -6.35
N GLN A 80 -21.18 -4.83 -7.10
CA GLN A 80 -20.13 -3.83 -7.23
C GLN A 80 -20.77 -2.43 -7.29
N GLY A 81 -20.24 -1.51 -6.51
CA GLY A 81 -20.67 -0.11 -6.44
C GLY A 81 -19.69 0.69 -5.59
N ASP A 82 -20.01 1.97 -5.34
CA ASP A 82 -19.25 2.76 -4.39
C ASP A 82 -19.45 2.24 -2.94
N ALA A 83 -18.73 2.86 -2.00
CA ALA A 83 -18.77 2.44 -0.61
C ALA A 83 -20.17 2.55 0.02
N VAL A 84 -21.01 3.49 -0.42
CA VAL A 84 -22.39 3.64 0.07
C VAL A 84 -23.23 2.48 -0.43
N ALA A 85 -23.22 2.25 -1.75
CA ALA A 85 -24.00 1.21 -2.40
C ALA A 85 -23.62 -0.19 -1.89
N VAL A 86 -22.33 -0.44 -1.63
CA VAL A 86 -21.87 -1.72 -1.06
C VAL A 86 -22.40 -1.91 0.36
N ARG A 87 -22.37 -0.86 1.20
CA ARG A 87 -22.91 -0.93 2.56
C ARG A 87 -24.41 -1.23 2.56
N GLU A 88 -25.16 -0.56 1.69
CA GLU A 88 -26.60 -0.77 1.55
C GLU A 88 -26.92 -2.18 1.05
N TYR A 89 -26.19 -2.66 0.03
CA TYR A 89 -26.34 -4.03 -0.49
C TYR A 89 -26.15 -5.09 0.61
N LEU A 90 -25.13 -4.91 1.47
CA LEU A 90 -24.86 -5.80 2.60
C LEU A 90 -25.94 -5.71 3.68
N ALA A 91 -26.34 -4.49 4.07
CA ALA A 91 -27.36 -4.27 5.10
C ALA A 91 -28.70 -4.94 4.73
N ALA A 92 -29.10 -4.89 3.45
CA ALA A 92 -30.31 -5.54 2.97
C ALA A 92 -30.26 -7.09 2.96
N ARG A 93 -29.10 -7.70 3.20
CA ARG A 93 -28.85 -9.15 3.10
C ARG A 93 -28.29 -9.78 4.36
N THR A 94 -27.94 -8.98 5.36
CA THR A 94 -27.64 -9.48 6.69
C THR A 94 -28.98 -9.79 7.36
N PRO A 95 -29.30 -11.06 7.65
CA PRO A 95 -30.45 -11.33 8.52
C PRO A 95 -30.18 -10.61 9.84
N ALA A 96 -31.19 -9.91 10.37
CA ALA A 96 -31.11 -9.46 11.75
C ALA A 96 -30.75 -10.68 12.60
N LEU A 97 -29.67 -10.58 13.38
CA LEU A 97 -29.35 -11.57 14.41
C LEU A 97 -30.55 -11.55 15.38
N CYS A 98 -31.48 -12.47 15.17
CA CYS A 98 -32.54 -12.79 16.13
C CYS A 98 -31.92 -13.50 17.33
#